data_AF-A0A958U5C6-F1
#
_entry.id   AF-A0A958U5C6-F1
#
_cell.length_a   1.000
_cell.length_b   1.000
_cell.length_c   1.000
_cell.angle_alpha   90.00
_cell.angle_beta   90.00
_cell.angle_gamma   90.00
#
_symmetry.space_group_name_H-M   'P 1'
#
loop_
_entity.id
_entity.type
_entity.pdbx_description
1 polymer ?
#
loop_
_entity_poly.entity_id
_entity_poly.type
_entity_poly.pdbx_seq_one_letter_code
_entity_poly.pdbx_strand_id
1 'polypeptide(L)'
;MKQIVMRIVLVGFIVILSTFAFSSFKEADLSHYLIEDDEVFCYHVPNEHEVSSLKTTPQYQLFLGKTYVGFKEAIAFKESRGNYTTVNTFGYLGKYQFGKGTLHMIGIKNSDNFLNDTRLQEEAFDAYTARNKWILRRDIKRYVGTYIDGVKVTESGILAAAHLAGAGNVKKYLRSGGVEGFTDGFGTSIRYYLKKFSGYNTSFIKPQKLVRVM
;
A
#
# COMPACT_ATOMS: atom_id res chain seq x y z
N MET A 1 -25.15 -58.88 67.85
CA MET A 1 -25.62 -57.56 67.33
C MET A 1 -24.66 -56.95 66.30
N LYS A 2 -23.37 -56.76 66.58
CA LYS A 2 -22.42 -56.11 65.65
C LYS A 2 -22.33 -56.74 64.24
N GLN A 3 -22.34 -58.08 64.13
CA GLN A 3 -22.29 -58.76 62.83
C GLN A 3 -23.56 -58.60 61.97
N ILE A 4 -24.73 -58.51 62.60
CA ILE A 4 -26.01 -58.33 61.88
C ILE A 4 -26.08 -56.91 61.33
N VAL A 5 -25.70 -55.92 62.13
CA VAL A 5 -25.62 -54.52 61.70
C VAL A 5 -24.62 -54.36 60.55
N MET A 6 -23.46 -55.02 60.62
CA MET A 6 -22.46 -54.98 59.55
C MET A 6 -22.97 -55.57 58.24
N ARG A 7 -23.73 -56.68 58.27
CA ARG A 7 -24.34 -57.28 57.08
C ARG A 7 -25.42 -56.39 56.46
N ILE A 8 -26.24 -55.73 57.29
CA ILE A 8 -27.26 -54.79 56.82
C ILE A 8 -26.61 -53.57 56.14
N VAL A 9 -25.54 -53.03 56.72
CA VAL A 9 -24.78 -51.92 56.12
C VAL A 9 -24.13 -52.34 54.80
N LEU A 10 -23.57 -53.56 54.73
CA LEU A 10 -22.95 -54.08 53.51
C LEU A 10 -23.98 -54.24 52.38
N VAL A 11 -25.16 -54.81 52.68
CA VAL A 11 -26.24 -54.96 51.69
C VAL A 11 -26.75 -53.60 51.23
N GLY A 12 -26.94 -52.65 52.17
CA GLY A 12 -27.29 -51.27 51.83
C GLY A 12 -26.26 -50.61 50.91
N PHE A 13 -24.97 -50.82 51.19
CA PHE A 13 -23.89 -50.29 50.37
C PHE A 13 -23.87 -50.91 48.96
N ILE A 14 -24.12 -52.21 48.83
CA ILE A 14 -24.20 -52.89 47.52
C ILE A 14 -25.38 -52.38 46.69
N VAL A 15 -26.54 -52.14 47.32
CA VAL A 15 -27.73 -51.59 46.64
C VAL A 15 -27.47 -50.15 46.18
N ILE A 16 -26.78 -49.35 47.00
CA ILE A 16 -26.39 -47.99 46.59
C ILE A 16 -25.43 -48.07 45.40
N LEU A 17 -24.43 -48.96 45.45
CA LEU A 17 -23.44 -49.13 44.39
C LEU A 17 -24.09 -49.55 43.05
N SER A 18 -25.09 -50.43 43.08
CA SER A 18 -25.78 -50.87 41.87
C SER A 18 -26.65 -49.78 41.24
N THR A 19 -27.22 -48.87 42.04
CA THR A 19 -27.99 -47.72 41.53
C THR A 19 -27.10 -46.64 40.88
N PHE A 20 -25.86 -46.47 41.36
CA PHE A 20 -24.91 -45.53 40.74
C PHE A 20 -24.25 -46.08 39.46
N ALA A 21 -24.19 -47.41 39.29
CA ALA A 21 -23.56 -48.05 38.13
C ALA A 21 -24.41 -48.01 36.84
N PHE A 22 -25.71 -47.72 36.95
CA PHE A 22 -26.61 -47.47 35.81
C PHE A 22 -26.75 -45.97 35.55
N SER A 23 -25.64 -45.24 35.48
CA SER A 23 -25.65 -43.94 34.83
C SER A 23 -25.82 -44.17 33.33
N SER A 24 -27.01 -43.82 32.84
CA SER A 24 -27.41 -43.85 31.43
C SER A 24 -26.25 -43.51 30.50
N PHE A 25 -25.87 -44.45 29.63
CA PHE A 25 -24.98 -44.14 28.52
C PHE A 25 -25.66 -43.04 27.71
N LYS A 26 -25.11 -41.82 27.75
CA LYS A 26 -25.55 -40.76 26.85
C LYS A 26 -25.29 -41.26 25.44
N GLU A 27 -26.36 -41.42 24.67
CA GLU A 27 -26.28 -41.67 23.24
C GLU A 27 -25.42 -40.55 22.63
N ALA A 28 -24.42 -40.93 21.83
CA ALA A 28 -23.49 -39.96 21.26
C ALA A 28 -24.27 -39.09 20.28
N ASP A 29 -24.28 -37.78 20.54
CA ASP A 29 -24.91 -36.82 19.65
C ASP A 29 -24.07 -36.69 18.36
N LEU A 30 -24.56 -37.31 17.30
CA LEU A 30 -23.95 -37.28 15.96
C LEU A 30 -24.56 -36.20 15.06
N SER A 31 -25.43 -35.34 15.60
CA SER A 31 -26.08 -34.27 14.81
C SER A 31 -25.08 -33.36 14.09
N HIS A 32 -23.90 -33.15 14.68
CA HIS A 32 -22.81 -32.38 14.06
C HIS A 32 -22.21 -33.04 12.80
N TYR A 33 -22.44 -34.33 12.58
CA TYR A 33 -22.00 -35.05 11.36
C TYR A 33 -23.13 -35.23 10.35
N LEU A 34 -24.35 -34.80 10.67
CA LEU A 34 -25.45 -34.77 9.73
C LEU A 34 -25.23 -33.58 8.80
N ILE A 35 -25.10 -33.89 7.52
CA ILE A 35 -25.06 -32.91 6.44
C ILE A 35 -26.48 -32.35 6.29
N GLU A 36 -26.65 -31.03 6.35
CA GLU A 36 -27.94 -30.38 6.06
C GLU A 36 -28.28 -30.59 4.57
N ASP A 37 -29.55 -30.85 4.23
CA ASP A 37 -30.00 -31.18 2.85
C ASP A 37 -29.67 -30.09 1.81
N ASP A 38 -29.32 -28.90 2.29
CA ASP A 38 -28.95 -27.69 1.55
C ASP A 38 -27.43 -27.47 1.43
N GLU A 39 -26.59 -28.31 2.03
CA GLU A 39 -25.14 -28.31 1.80
C GLU A 39 -24.76 -29.02 0.49
N VAL A 40 -24.65 -28.23 -0.58
CA VAL A 40 -24.18 -28.71 -1.89
C VAL A 40 -22.68 -28.99 -1.82
N PHE A 41 -22.30 -30.26 -1.61
CA PHE A 41 -20.91 -30.67 -1.82
C PHE A 41 -20.57 -30.62 -3.32
N CYS A 42 -19.60 -29.78 -3.69
CA CYS A 42 -18.99 -29.82 -5.02
C CYS A 42 -18.04 -31.02 -5.12
N TYR A 43 -18.59 -32.20 -5.44
CA TYR A 43 -17.82 -33.40 -5.77
C TYR A 43 -17.39 -33.47 -7.25
N HIS A 44 -17.77 -32.47 -8.04
CA HIS A 44 -17.39 -32.42 -9.44
C HIS A 44 -15.92 -32.02 -9.58
N VAL A 45 -15.09 -32.99 -9.95
CA VAL A 45 -13.70 -32.78 -10.34
C VAL A 45 -13.65 -32.67 -11.86
N PRO A 46 -13.26 -31.50 -12.43
CA PRO A 46 -13.25 -31.30 -13.87
C PRO A 46 -12.31 -32.28 -14.57
N ASN A 47 -12.74 -32.85 -15.69
CA ASN A 47 -11.89 -33.70 -16.54
C ASN A 47 -10.93 -32.87 -17.41
N GLU A 48 -9.95 -33.50 -18.06
CA GLU A 48 -8.92 -32.82 -18.85
C GLU A 48 -9.50 -31.92 -19.97
N HIS A 49 -10.61 -32.33 -20.59
CA HIS A 49 -11.29 -31.55 -21.62
C HIS A 49 -12.00 -30.31 -21.04
N GLU A 50 -12.60 -30.43 -19.86
CA GLU A 50 -13.22 -29.31 -19.12
C GLU A 50 -12.15 -28.33 -18.63
N VAL A 51 -11.01 -28.80 -18.14
CA VAL A 51 -9.85 -27.95 -17.76
C VAL A 51 -9.25 -27.25 -18.98
N SER A 52 -9.19 -27.91 -20.14
CA SER A 52 -8.71 -27.32 -21.40
C SER A 52 -9.63 -26.20 -21.90
N SER A 53 -10.94 -26.29 -21.63
CA SER A 53 -11.91 -25.22 -21.93
C SER A 53 -11.79 -24.01 -20.98
N LEU A 54 -11.23 -24.22 -19.79
CA LEU A 54 -10.91 -23.19 -18.79
C LEU A 54 -9.54 -22.53 -19.02
N LYS A 55 -9.04 -22.50 -20.26
CA LYS A 55 -7.90 -21.64 -20.65
C LYS A 55 -8.30 -20.17 -20.58
N THR A 56 -8.56 -19.69 -19.37
CA THR A 56 -8.52 -18.27 -19.05
C THR A 56 -7.06 -17.89 -19.17
N THR A 57 -6.67 -17.26 -20.28
CA THR A 57 -5.45 -16.44 -20.28
C THR A 57 -5.62 -15.48 -19.12
N PRO A 58 -4.75 -15.51 -18.08
CA PRO A 58 -4.87 -14.56 -17.00
C PRO A 58 -4.77 -13.16 -17.61
N GLN A 59 -5.90 -12.47 -17.67
CA GLN A 59 -5.95 -11.10 -18.13
C GLN A 59 -5.41 -10.26 -16.98
N TYR A 60 -4.09 -10.14 -16.91
CA TYR A 60 -3.43 -9.26 -15.94
C TYR A 60 -3.79 -7.82 -16.29
N GLN A 61 -4.91 -7.33 -15.78
CA GLN A 61 -5.20 -5.92 -15.80
C GLN A 61 -4.39 -5.28 -14.67
N LEU A 62 -3.30 -4.60 -15.03
CA LEU A 62 -2.45 -3.89 -14.07
C LEU A 62 -3.21 -2.68 -13.50
N PHE A 63 -4.02 -2.89 -12.45
CA PHE A 63 -4.71 -1.83 -11.76
C PHE A 63 -3.81 -1.22 -10.68
N LEU A 64 -3.10 -0.14 -11.03
CA LEU A 64 -2.20 0.53 -10.09
C LEU A 64 -2.94 1.28 -8.97
N GLY A 65 -4.18 1.71 -9.21
CA GLY A 65 -4.99 2.46 -8.26
C GLY A 65 -4.24 3.64 -7.61
N LYS A 66 -4.47 3.85 -6.32
CA LYS A 66 -3.79 4.88 -5.51
C LYS A 66 -2.57 4.34 -4.76
N THR A 67 -1.90 3.33 -5.30
CA THR A 67 -0.65 2.78 -4.72
C THR A 67 0.54 3.71 -4.96
N TYR A 68 1.68 3.42 -4.33
CA TYR A 68 2.93 4.14 -4.59
C TYR A 68 3.43 3.95 -6.04
N VAL A 69 3.27 2.75 -6.61
CA VAL A 69 3.60 2.50 -8.02
C VAL A 69 2.70 3.37 -8.92
N GLY A 70 1.40 3.43 -8.62
CA GLY A 70 0.48 4.34 -9.32
C GLY A 70 0.87 5.81 -9.22
N PHE A 71 1.42 6.24 -8.08
CA PHE A 71 1.94 7.60 -7.92
C PHE A 71 3.15 7.88 -8.84
N LYS A 72 4.13 6.97 -8.87
CA LYS A 72 5.30 7.08 -9.74
C LYS A 72 4.89 7.12 -11.21
N GLU A 73 4.06 6.18 -11.64
CA GLU A 73 3.62 6.11 -13.04
C GLU A 73 2.76 7.30 -13.44
N ALA A 74 1.90 7.81 -12.55
CA ALA A 74 1.12 9.01 -12.85
C ALA A 74 2.01 10.25 -13.06
N ILE A 75 3.05 10.42 -12.25
CA ILE A 75 4.03 11.50 -12.42
C ILE A 75 4.81 11.27 -13.71
N ALA A 76 5.39 10.08 -13.90
CA ALA A 76 6.13 9.71 -15.10
C ALA A 76 5.32 9.97 -16.39
N PHE A 77 4.04 9.63 -16.39
CA PHE A 77 3.16 9.88 -17.52
C PHE A 77 2.99 11.38 -17.79
N LYS A 78 2.82 12.18 -16.75
CA LYS A 78 2.71 13.65 -16.87
C LYS A 78 4.03 14.30 -17.33
N GLU A 79 5.16 13.81 -16.85
CA GLU A 79 6.49 14.36 -17.13
C GLU A 79 6.99 13.98 -18.53
N SER A 80 6.88 12.71 -18.92
CA SER A 80 7.54 12.17 -20.12
C SER A 80 6.72 11.15 -20.91
N ARG A 81 5.47 10.88 -20.49
CA ARG A 81 4.70 9.70 -20.95
C ARG A 81 5.39 8.37 -20.63
N GLY A 82 6.21 8.32 -19.58
CA GLY A 82 6.96 7.13 -19.18
C GLY A 82 8.26 6.89 -19.96
N ASN A 83 8.74 7.85 -20.75
CA ASN A 83 9.90 7.68 -21.60
C ASN A 83 11.23 7.95 -20.85
N TYR A 84 12.04 6.91 -20.67
CA TYR A 84 13.34 6.96 -19.99
C TYR A 84 14.43 7.71 -20.76
N THR A 85 14.31 7.87 -22.08
CA THR A 85 15.39 8.42 -22.92
C THR A 85 15.14 9.85 -23.39
N THR A 86 14.01 10.45 -22.99
CA THR A 86 13.63 11.77 -23.48
C THR A 86 14.37 12.90 -22.74
N VAL A 87 14.64 13.99 -23.46
CA VAL A 87 15.18 15.23 -22.90
C VAL A 87 14.31 16.37 -23.39
N ASN A 88 13.77 17.19 -22.48
CA ASN A 88 12.96 18.35 -22.90
C ASN A 88 13.82 19.54 -23.31
N THR A 89 13.15 20.58 -23.82
CA THR A 89 13.75 21.84 -24.29
C THR A 89 14.55 22.59 -23.21
N PHE A 90 14.28 22.32 -21.92
CA PHE A 90 15.00 22.91 -20.79
C PHE A 90 16.11 21.99 -20.24
N GLY A 91 16.37 20.85 -20.88
CA GLY A 91 17.44 19.92 -20.51
C GLY A 91 17.11 18.99 -19.34
N TYR A 92 15.83 18.80 -19.00
CA TYR A 92 15.40 17.81 -18.01
C TYR A 92 15.35 16.41 -18.61
N LEU A 93 15.74 15.42 -17.82
CA LEU A 93 16.18 14.10 -18.28
C LEU A 93 15.22 12.98 -17.88
N GLY A 94 14.89 12.14 -18.85
CA GLY A 94 14.30 10.82 -18.66
C GLY A 94 12.86 10.80 -18.16
N LYS A 95 12.47 9.65 -17.59
CA LYS A 95 11.08 9.30 -17.27
C LYS A 95 10.42 10.32 -16.35
N TYR A 96 11.19 10.85 -15.40
CA TYR A 96 10.70 11.77 -14.38
C TYR A 96 11.13 13.22 -14.63
N GLN A 97 11.75 13.51 -15.78
CA GLN A 97 12.24 14.84 -16.14
C GLN A 97 13.06 15.45 -15.01
N PHE A 98 14.22 14.86 -14.72
CA PHE A 98 15.13 15.37 -13.69
C PHE A 98 16.06 16.47 -14.22
N GLY A 99 16.22 17.55 -13.46
CA GLY A 99 17.25 18.55 -13.72
C GLY A 99 18.64 18.07 -13.26
N LYS A 100 19.68 18.41 -14.02
CA LYS A 100 21.09 18.02 -13.72
C LYS A 100 21.53 18.41 -12.30
N GLY A 101 21.15 19.60 -11.84
CA GLY A 101 21.46 20.05 -10.48
C GLY A 101 20.83 19.18 -9.39
N THR A 102 19.60 18.70 -9.62
CA THR A 102 18.92 17.77 -8.71
C THR A 102 19.61 16.42 -8.69
N LEU A 103 19.99 15.88 -9.85
CA LEU A 103 20.75 14.64 -9.96
C LEU A 103 22.08 14.72 -9.18
N HIS A 104 22.82 15.81 -9.38
CA HIS A 104 24.06 16.04 -8.66
C HIS A 104 23.84 16.12 -7.13
N MET A 105 22.76 16.78 -6.70
CA MET A 105 22.39 16.91 -5.28
C MET A 105 22.06 15.58 -4.60
N ILE A 106 21.59 14.59 -5.36
CA ILE A 106 21.33 13.22 -4.87
C ILE A 106 22.46 12.24 -5.20
N GLY A 107 23.61 12.72 -5.66
CA GLY A 107 24.84 11.91 -5.84
C GLY A 107 25.12 11.44 -7.26
N ILE A 108 24.23 11.68 -8.22
CA ILE A 108 24.37 11.27 -9.62
C ILE A 108 25.08 12.37 -10.39
N LYS A 109 26.40 12.21 -10.58
CA LYS A 109 27.24 13.21 -11.25
C LYS A 109 27.26 13.07 -12.77
N ASN A 110 27.23 11.83 -13.27
CA ASN A 110 27.27 11.56 -14.69
C ASN A 110 25.84 11.56 -15.26
N SER A 111 25.45 12.70 -15.84
CA SER A 111 24.12 12.86 -16.45
C SER A 111 24.00 12.11 -17.78
N ASP A 112 25.11 11.80 -18.45
CA ASP A 112 25.12 11.17 -19.76
C ASP A 112 24.78 9.67 -19.65
N ASN A 113 25.25 9.02 -18.60
CA ASN A 113 24.89 7.63 -18.29
C ASN A 113 23.46 7.50 -17.70
N PHE A 114 22.88 8.58 -17.19
CA PHE A 114 21.58 8.55 -16.51
C PHE A 114 20.43 8.14 -17.44
N LEU A 115 20.45 8.55 -18.71
CA LEU A 115 19.40 8.20 -19.68
C LEU A 115 19.43 6.72 -20.08
N ASN A 116 20.60 6.07 -19.93
CA ASN A 116 20.80 4.67 -20.32
C ASN A 116 20.54 3.68 -19.17
N ASP A 117 20.47 4.16 -17.92
CA ASP A 117 20.20 3.33 -16.74
C ASP A 117 18.81 3.62 -16.18
N THR A 118 17.83 2.81 -16.60
CA THR A 118 16.42 2.95 -16.17
C THR A 118 16.25 2.72 -14.67
N ARG A 119 17.03 1.81 -14.07
CA ARG A 119 17.03 1.53 -12.63
C ARG A 119 17.52 2.76 -11.87
N LEU A 120 18.57 3.41 -12.36
CA LEU A 120 19.09 4.64 -11.74
C LEU A 120 18.05 5.77 -11.73
N GLN A 121 17.20 5.87 -12.76
CA GLN A 121 16.11 6.87 -12.78
C GLN A 121 15.03 6.58 -11.74
N GLU A 122 14.69 5.31 -11.52
CA GLU A 122 13.76 4.88 -10.47
C GLU A 122 14.33 5.16 -9.07
N GLU A 123 15.59 4.82 -8.84
CA GLU A 123 16.28 5.09 -7.58
C GLU A 123 16.44 6.59 -7.31
N ALA A 124 16.70 7.38 -8.35
CA ALA A 124 16.72 8.83 -8.26
C ALA A 124 15.37 9.41 -7.82
N PHE A 125 14.26 8.87 -8.35
CA PHE A 125 12.91 9.26 -7.96
C PHE A 125 12.63 8.96 -6.48
N ASP A 126 12.94 7.74 -6.03
CA ASP A 126 12.72 7.33 -4.66
C ASP A 126 13.58 8.16 -3.68
N ALA A 127 14.86 8.36 -4.00
CA ALA A 127 15.79 9.17 -3.21
C ALA A 127 15.35 10.63 -3.12
N TYR A 128 14.98 11.24 -4.25
CA TYR A 128 14.55 12.65 -4.26
C TYR A 128 13.23 12.84 -3.49
N THR A 129 12.28 11.91 -3.64
CA THR A 129 11.01 11.94 -2.92
C THR A 129 11.22 11.78 -1.42
N ALA A 130 12.09 10.86 -0.98
CA ALA A 130 12.47 10.68 0.42
C ALA A 130 13.10 11.96 1.01
N ARG A 131 13.95 12.65 0.24
CA ARG A 131 14.55 13.93 0.64
C ARG A 131 13.50 15.03 0.77
N ASN A 132 12.63 15.18 -0.21
CA ASN A 132 11.54 16.16 -0.19
C ASN A 132 10.60 15.90 1.01
N LYS A 133 10.27 14.64 1.29
CA LYS A 133 9.49 14.25 2.47
C LYS A 133 10.17 14.68 3.76
N TRP A 134 11.50 14.51 3.87
CA TRP A 134 12.24 14.99 5.04
C TRP A 134 12.20 16.52 5.17
N ILE A 135 12.44 17.26 4.08
CA ILE A 135 12.44 18.73 4.08
C ILE A 135 11.08 19.29 4.50
N LEU A 136 10.00 18.66 4.02
CA LEU A 136 8.62 19.09 4.22
C LEU A 136 7.91 18.42 5.39
N ARG A 137 8.56 17.54 6.17
CA ARG A 137 7.92 16.75 7.24
C ARG A 137 7.04 17.56 8.20
N ARG A 138 7.45 18.79 8.53
CA ARG A 138 6.70 19.69 9.41
C ARG A 138 5.49 20.30 8.71
N ASP A 139 5.66 20.66 7.43
CA ASP A 139 4.61 21.25 6.60
C ASP A 139 3.57 20.18 6.22
N ILE A 140 4.00 18.95 5.91
CA ILE A 140 3.11 17.78 5.73
C ILE A 140 2.25 17.58 6.97
N LYS A 141 2.85 17.50 8.17
CA LYS A 141 2.11 17.36 9.43
C LYS A 141 1.10 18.49 9.67
N ARG A 142 1.42 19.72 9.24
CA ARG A 142 0.60 20.91 9.49
C ARG A 142 -0.57 21.06 8.51
N TYR A 143 -0.35 20.74 7.24
CA TYR A 143 -1.28 21.10 6.17
C TYR A 143 -2.03 19.92 5.55
N VAL A 144 -1.60 18.67 5.74
CA VAL A 144 -2.37 17.53 5.22
C VAL A 144 -3.77 17.52 5.82
N GLY A 145 -4.78 17.42 4.95
CA GLY A 145 -6.19 17.47 5.31
C GLY A 145 -6.83 18.86 5.21
N THR A 146 -6.05 19.94 5.15
CA THR A 146 -6.58 21.29 4.97
C THR A 146 -6.89 21.59 3.51
N TYR A 147 -7.60 22.69 3.26
CA TYR A 147 -7.81 23.24 1.92
C TYR A 147 -6.97 24.50 1.75
N ILE A 148 -6.22 24.57 0.65
CA ILE A 148 -5.45 25.74 0.24
C ILE A 148 -5.80 26.03 -1.22
N ASP A 149 -6.24 27.26 -1.51
CA ASP A 149 -6.66 27.68 -2.85
C ASP A 149 -7.67 26.70 -3.51
N GLY A 150 -8.65 26.26 -2.72
CA GLY A 150 -9.69 25.31 -3.11
C GLY A 150 -9.22 23.87 -3.34
N VAL A 151 -7.98 23.52 -3.01
CA VAL A 151 -7.43 22.17 -3.17
C VAL A 151 -7.21 21.52 -1.81
N LYS A 152 -7.74 20.29 -1.63
CA LYS A 152 -7.44 19.47 -0.45
C LYS A 152 -5.98 19.02 -0.49
N VAL A 153 -5.21 19.42 0.51
CA VAL A 153 -3.79 19.12 0.61
C VAL A 153 -3.62 17.67 1.10
N THR A 154 -2.85 16.88 0.34
CA THR A 154 -2.45 15.51 0.72
C THR A 154 -0.93 15.38 0.69
N GLU A 155 -0.39 14.37 1.39
CA GLU A 155 1.06 14.11 1.38
C GLU A 155 1.57 13.86 -0.05
N SER A 156 0.88 13.00 -0.81
CA SER A 156 1.20 12.72 -2.22
C SER A 156 1.18 13.98 -3.10
N GLY A 157 0.20 14.86 -2.94
CA GLY A 157 0.14 16.13 -3.65
C GLY A 157 1.34 17.02 -3.30
N ILE A 158 1.70 17.11 -2.02
CA ILE A 158 2.86 17.90 -1.55
C ILE A 158 4.15 17.35 -2.16
N LEU A 159 4.34 16.02 -2.17
CA LEU A 159 5.53 15.38 -2.71
C LEU A 159 5.63 15.56 -4.23
N ALA A 160 4.52 15.43 -4.95
CA ALA A 160 4.49 15.70 -6.39
C ALA A 160 4.80 17.18 -6.67
N ALA A 161 4.18 18.11 -5.95
CA ALA A 161 4.46 19.53 -6.13
C ALA A 161 5.92 19.87 -5.82
N ALA A 162 6.56 19.15 -4.89
CA ALA A 162 7.97 19.30 -4.57
C ALA A 162 8.87 18.70 -5.66
N HIS A 163 8.42 17.66 -6.37
CA HIS A 163 9.08 17.15 -7.58
C HIS A 163 9.15 18.23 -8.67
N LEU A 164 8.02 18.90 -8.92
CA LEU A 164 7.91 19.98 -9.91
C LEU A 164 8.72 21.23 -9.53
N ALA A 165 8.41 21.80 -8.36
CA ALA A 165 8.82 23.16 -7.99
C ALA A 165 9.97 23.20 -6.98
N GLY A 166 10.38 22.05 -6.46
CA GLY A 166 11.28 21.96 -5.31
C GLY A 166 10.59 22.22 -3.97
N ALA A 167 11.06 21.56 -2.92
CA ALA A 167 10.47 21.65 -1.58
C ALA A 167 10.49 23.08 -0.98
N GLY A 168 11.42 23.94 -1.39
CA GLY A 168 11.48 25.33 -0.95
C GLY A 168 10.25 26.15 -1.40
N ASN A 169 9.86 26.01 -2.67
CA ASN A 169 8.71 26.73 -3.23
C ASN A 169 7.39 26.16 -2.68
N VAL A 170 7.30 24.84 -2.52
CA VAL A 170 6.11 24.22 -1.87
C VAL A 170 5.93 24.73 -0.44
N LYS A 171 7.03 24.86 0.32
CA LYS A 171 6.97 25.42 1.68
C LYS A 171 6.42 26.84 1.70
N LYS A 172 6.86 27.70 0.78
CA LYS A 172 6.36 29.08 0.63
C LYS A 172 4.87 29.09 0.28
N TYR A 173 4.46 28.30 -0.70
CA TYR A 173 3.06 28.16 -1.11
C TYR A 173 2.16 27.73 0.05
N LEU A 174 2.53 26.66 0.77
CA LEU A 174 1.73 26.14 1.89
C LEU A 174 1.61 27.17 3.02
N ARG A 175 2.70 27.88 3.33
CA ARG A 175 2.74 28.83 4.46
C ARG A 175 2.06 30.16 4.18
N SER A 176 2.04 30.59 2.93
CA SER A 176 1.34 31.78 2.48
C SER A 176 -0.15 31.53 2.20
N GLY A 177 -0.65 30.31 2.39
CA GLY A 177 -2.04 29.98 2.07
C GLY A 177 -2.33 29.99 0.56
N GLY A 178 -1.31 29.77 -0.27
CA GLY A 178 -1.42 29.72 -1.73
C GLY A 178 -1.12 31.04 -2.44
N VAL A 179 -0.82 32.11 -1.70
CA VAL A 179 -0.48 33.43 -2.28
C VAL A 179 0.87 33.41 -2.99
N GLU A 180 1.89 32.81 -2.37
CA GLU A 180 3.22 32.65 -2.99
C GLU A 180 3.23 31.42 -3.91
N GLY A 181 2.88 31.64 -5.18
CA GLY A 181 2.89 30.64 -6.24
C GLY A 181 4.27 30.37 -6.84
N PHE A 182 4.39 29.19 -7.46
CA PHE A 182 5.43 28.88 -8.45
C PHE A 182 4.75 28.30 -9.69
N THR A 183 5.26 28.69 -10.85
CA THR A 183 4.86 28.17 -12.15
C THR A 183 6.12 27.80 -12.92
N ASP A 184 6.17 26.59 -13.48
CA ASP A 184 7.31 26.15 -14.29
C ASP A 184 7.34 26.81 -15.68
N GLY A 185 8.37 26.50 -16.47
CA GLY A 185 8.51 27.01 -17.84
C GLY A 185 7.42 26.56 -18.82
N PHE A 186 6.57 25.60 -18.43
CA PHE A 186 5.44 25.10 -19.23
C PHE A 186 4.07 25.61 -18.69
N GLY A 187 4.04 26.51 -17.72
CA GLY A 187 2.80 27.04 -17.15
C GLY A 187 2.17 26.15 -16.05
N THR A 188 2.88 25.12 -15.60
CA THR A 188 2.42 24.18 -14.58
C THR A 188 2.64 24.74 -13.18
N SER A 189 1.58 24.80 -12.37
CA SER A 189 1.64 25.36 -11.00
C SER A 189 1.70 24.30 -9.90
N ILE A 190 2.17 24.70 -8.71
CA ILE A 190 2.11 23.90 -7.47
C ILE A 190 0.68 23.42 -7.20
N ARG A 191 -0.30 24.31 -7.33
CA ARG A 191 -1.72 24.01 -7.14
C ARG A 191 -2.19 22.87 -8.05
N TYR A 192 -1.77 22.92 -9.32
CA TYR A 192 -2.12 21.87 -10.28
C TYR A 192 -1.57 20.51 -9.83
N TYR A 193 -0.33 20.44 -9.34
CA TYR A 193 0.26 19.18 -8.85
C TYR A 193 -0.38 18.70 -7.54
N LEU A 194 -0.67 19.61 -6.60
CA LEU A 194 -1.40 19.30 -5.38
C LEU A 194 -2.75 18.63 -5.70
N LYS A 195 -3.48 19.17 -6.67
CA LYS A 195 -4.79 18.64 -7.08
C LYS A 195 -4.66 17.33 -7.86
N LYS A 196 -3.81 17.29 -8.88
CA LYS A 196 -3.69 16.16 -9.82
C LYS A 196 -3.16 14.89 -9.15
N PHE A 197 -2.17 15.04 -8.27
CA PHE A 197 -1.51 13.93 -7.59
C PHE A 197 -2.04 13.71 -6.16
N SER A 198 -3.28 14.13 -5.91
CA SER A 198 -3.94 13.93 -4.63
C SER A 198 -4.32 12.46 -4.40
N GLY A 199 -4.26 12.05 -3.13
CA GLY A 199 -4.84 10.79 -2.65
C GLY A 199 -4.05 9.51 -2.93
N TYR A 200 -2.79 9.57 -3.39
CA TYR A 200 -1.94 8.38 -3.48
C TYR A 200 -1.35 8.00 -2.13
N ASN A 201 -1.14 6.71 -1.90
CA ASN A 201 -0.49 6.15 -0.72
C ASN A 201 1.03 6.28 -0.81
N THR A 202 1.60 7.13 0.04
CA THR A 202 3.03 7.40 0.15
C THR A 202 3.61 7.01 1.51
N SER A 203 2.89 6.17 2.29
CA SER A 203 3.28 5.77 3.64
C SER A 203 4.63 5.03 3.69
N PHE A 204 4.93 4.26 2.64
CA PHE A 204 6.16 3.47 2.50
C PHE A 204 7.43 4.34 2.39
N ILE A 205 7.30 5.61 2.00
CA ILE A 205 8.43 6.51 1.81
C ILE A 205 8.95 6.96 3.16
N LYS A 206 10.14 6.50 3.54
CA LYS A 206 10.83 6.96 4.76
C LYS A 206 11.53 8.30 4.49
N PRO A 207 11.31 9.35 5.29
CA PRO A 207 11.97 10.64 5.10
C PRO A 207 13.47 10.53 5.39
N GLN A 208 14.31 10.97 4.45
CA GLN A 208 15.78 10.92 4.58
C GLN A 208 16.40 12.31 4.41
N LYS A 209 17.26 12.72 5.35
CA LYS A 209 17.94 14.04 5.30
C LYS A 209 19.00 14.10 4.21
N LEU A 210 19.84 13.06 4.20
CA LEU A 210 20.93 12.89 3.25
C LEU A 210 20.54 11.69 2.39
N VAL A 211 20.55 11.90 1.09
CA VAL A 211 20.28 10.85 0.10
C VAL A 211 21.45 10.85 -0.86
N ARG A 212 21.94 9.66 -1.17
CA ARG A 212 22.97 9.43 -2.18
C ARG A 212 22.61 8.16 -2.91
N VAL A 213 22.30 8.30 -4.20
CA VAL A 213 22.20 7.16 -5.11
C VAL A 213 23.63 6.82 -5.54
N MET A 214 23.99 5.55 -5.41
CA MET A 214 25.34 5.04 -5.69
C MET A 214 25.37 4.33 -7.04
#